data_AF-A0A9P7JP84-F1
#
_entry.id   AF-A0A9P7JP84-F1
#
_cell.length_a   1.000
_cell.length_b   1.000
_cell.length_c   1.000
_cell.angle_alpha   90.00
_cell.angle_beta   90.00
_cell.angle_gamma   90.00
#
_symmetry.space_group_name_H-M   'P 1'
#
loop_
_entity.id
_entity.type
_entity.pdbx_description
1 polymer ?
#
loop_
_entity_poly.entity_id
_entity_poly.type
_entity_poly.pdbx_seq_one_letter_code
_entity_poly.pdbx_strand_id
1 'polypeptide(L)'
;KILKPRGEVSRLNRGGYNLQEKLGWSLSEYEEVRSFVIHLAREHLNVRRSWKMQLVPKLQLVFSEAKSRYPVLKEYKDDWVVSDFLRVYLKNSSTR
;
A
#
# COMPACT_ATOMS: atom_id res chain seq x y z
N LYS A 1 -15.70 5.48 6.48
CA LYS A 1 -14.41 5.00 5.92
C LYS A 1 -13.38 4.87 7.03
N ILE A 2 -12.67 3.74 7.12
CA ILE A 2 -11.68 3.41 8.16
C ILE A 2 -10.46 4.34 8.03
N LEU A 3 -10.09 4.99 9.13
CA LEU A 3 -8.99 5.96 9.18
C LEU A 3 -7.62 5.26 9.27
N LYS A 4 -6.60 5.92 8.74
CA LYS A 4 -5.21 5.48 8.89
C LYS A 4 -4.83 5.51 10.39
N PRO A 5 -4.21 4.45 10.94
CA PRO A 5 -3.68 4.47 12.29
C PRO A 5 -2.59 5.53 12.46
N ARG A 6 -2.40 6.01 13.70
CA ARG A 6 -1.28 6.89 14.03
C ARG A 6 0.05 6.12 13.88
N GLY A 7 1.07 6.80 13.34
CA GLY A 7 2.39 6.21 13.10
C GLY A 7 2.66 5.85 11.63
N GLU A 8 3.87 5.38 11.36
CA GLU A 8 4.26 4.87 10.04
C GLU A 8 4.17 3.35 9.98
N VAL A 9 3.64 2.83 8.86
CA VAL A 9 3.65 1.39 8.58
C VAL A 9 5.08 0.84 8.70
N SER A 10 5.25 -0.33 9.31
CA SER A 10 6.53 -1.03 9.54
C SER A 10 7.54 -0.37 10.49
N ARG A 11 7.20 0.74 11.17
CA ARG A 11 8.07 1.37 12.19
C ARG A 11 7.68 1.01 13.64
N LEU A 12 7.55 -0.28 13.95
CA LEU A 12 7.04 -0.76 15.24
C LEU A 12 7.77 -0.13 16.46
N ASN A 13 9.11 -0.05 16.42
CA ASN A 13 9.91 0.48 17.54
C ASN A 13 9.85 2.01 17.72
N ARG A 14 9.14 2.75 16.84
CA ARG A 14 9.01 4.22 16.91
C ARG A 14 7.55 4.68 16.83
N GLY A 15 6.63 3.87 17.38
CA GLY A 15 5.20 4.17 17.38
C GLY A 15 4.50 3.97 16.03
N GLY A 16 5.10 3.18 15.14
CA GLY A 16 4.46 2.68 13.92
C GLY A 16 3.54 1.50 14.18
N TYR A 17 3.00 0.92 13.11
CA TYR A 17 2.09 -0.23 13.21
C TYR A 17 2.39 -1.30 12.16
N ASN A 18 1.93 -2.51 12.45
CA ASN A 18 1.87 -3.61 11.49
C ASN A 18 0.60 -3.47 10.66
N LEU A 19 0.75 -3.47 9.33
CA LEU A 19 -0.37 -3.31 8.41
C LEU A 19 -1.35 -4.47 8.52
N GLN A 20 -0.85 -5.70 8.59
CA GLN A 20 -1.69 -6.90 8.67
C GLN A 20 -2.52 -6.93 9.95
N GLU A 21 -1.90 -6.64 11.10
CA GLU A 21 -2.62 -6.58 12.39
C GLU A 21 -3.68 -5.49 12.41
N LYS A 22 -3.45 -4.36 11.73
CA LYS A 22 -4.42 -3.24 11.67
C LYS A 22 -5.56 -3.46 10.69
N LEU A 23 -5.33 -4.25 9.64
CA LEU A 23 -6.39 -4.61 8.70
C LEU A 23 -7.31 -5.69 9.25
N GLY A 24 -6.78 -6.58 10.10
CA GLY A 24 -7.53 -7.72 10.63
C GLY A 24 -7.89 -8.76 9.57
N TRP A 25 -7.26 -8.67 8.39
CA TRP A 25 -7.48 -9.59 7.27
C TRP A 25 -6.86 -10.96 7.56
N SER A 26 -7.42 -11.99 6.92
CA SER A 26 -6.76 -13.30 6.88
C SER A 26 -5.39 -13.18 6.19
N LEU A 27 -4.45 -14.06 6.53
CA LEU A 27 -3.13 -14.07 5.89
C LEU A 27 -3.24 -14.21 4.36
N SER A 28 -4.19 -15.04 3.90
CA SER A 28 -4.44 -15.25 2.47
C SER A 28 -4.92 -13.97 1.79
N GLU A 29 -5.91 -13.29 2.37
CA GLU A 29 -6.46 -12.04 1.81
C GLU A 29 -5.41 -10.93 1.80
N TYR A 30 -4.62 -10.82 2.87
CA TYR A 30 -3.52 -9.87 2.95
C TYR A 30 -2.46 -10.10 1.87
N GLU A 31 -1.96 -11.32 1.72
CA GLU A 31 -0.94 -11.63 0.71
C GLU A 31 -1.47 -11.51 -0.72
N GLU A 32 -2.74 -11.83 -0.96
CA GLU A 32 -3.36 -11.70 -2.27
C GLU A 32 -3.44 -10.22 -2.69
N VAL A 33 -4.04 -9.37 -1.85
CA VAL A 33 -4.15 -7.92 -2.11
C VAL A 33 -2.77 -7.29 -2.22
N ARG A 34 -1.85 -7.65 -1.32
CA ARG A 34 -0.47 -7.18 -1.34
C ARG A 34 0.22 -7.52 -2.66
N SER A 35 0.12 -8.77 -3.10
CA SER A 35 0.75 -9.25 -4.33
C SER A 35 0.20 -8.51 -5.55
N PHE A 36 -1.12 -8.30 -5.59
CA PHE A 36 -1.75 -7.52 -6.66
C PHE A 36 -1.28 -6.06 -6.68
N VAL A 37 -1.26 -5.39 -5.53
CA VAL A 37 -0.77 -3.99 -5.44
C VAL A 37 0.70 -3.88 -5.85
N ILE A 38 1.54 -4.85 -5.46
CA ILE A 38 2.95 -4.90 -5.88
C ILE A 38 3.08 -5.13 -7.38
N HIS A 39 2.24 -5.99 -7.97
CA HIS A 39 2.20 -6.18 -9.41
C HIS A 39 1.87 -4.86 -10.12
N LEU A 40 0.80 -4.16 -9.72
CA LEU A 40 0.48 -2.83 -10.27
C LEU A 40 1.61 -1.81 -10.08
N ALA A 41 2.33 -1.87 -8.97
CA ALA A 41 3.50 -1.01 -8.74
C ALA A 41 4.61 -1.28 -9.74
N ARG A 42 4.86 -2.53 -10.11
CA ARG A 42 5.89 -2.89 -11.11
C ARG A 42 5.48 -2.48 -12.52
N GLU A 43 4.21 -2.60 -12.85
CA GLU A 43 3.68 -2.27 -14.18
C GLU A 43 3.57 -0.76 -14.40
N HIS A 44 3.14 -0.01 -13.38
CA HIS A 44 2.77 1.41 -13.56
C HIS A 44 3.68 2.41 -12.85
N LEU A 45 4.39 2.00 -11.79
CA LEU A 45 5.25 2.87 -10.99
C LEU A 45 6.72 2.62 -11.27
N ASN A 46 7.55 3.60 -10.95
CA ASN A 46 8.99 3.44 -11.05
C ASN A 46 9.53 2.88 -9.73
N VAL A 47 9.65 1.56 -9.62
CA VAL A 47 10.08 0.88 -8.39
C VAL A 47 11.52 1.19 -7.94
N ARG A 48 12.31 1.85 -8.79
CA ARG A 48 13.66 2.35 -8.46
C ARG A 48 13.64 3.73 -7.82
N ARG A 49 12.49 4.39 -7.80
CA ARG A 49 12.31 5.73 -7.23
C ARG A 49 11.52 5.66 -5.94
N SER A 50 11.84 6.57 -5.03
CA SER A 50 11.13 6.70 -3.76
C SER A 50 9.67 7.13 -3.96
N TRP A 51 8.82 6.90 -2.95
CA TRP A 51 7.39 7.28 -2.96
C TRP A 51 7.15 8.72 -3.42
N LYS A 52 7.95 9.68 -2.93
CA LYS A 52 7.81 11.11 -3.26
C LYS A 52 8.12 11.44 -4.72
N MET A 53 8.83 10.56 -5.41
CA MET A 53 9.27 10.73 -6.80
C MET A 53 8.35 10.03 -7.80
N GLN A 54 7.25 9.43 -7.32
CA GLN A 54 6.25 8.80 -8.17
C GLN A 54 5.33 9.85 -8.79
N LEU A 55 4.91 9.58 -10.03
CA LEU A 55 3.95 10.45 -10.73
C LEU A 55 2.55 10.28 -10.12
N VAL A 56 1.95 11.39 -9.70
CA VAL A 56 0.59 11.41 -9.12
C VAL A 56 -0.45 10.73 -10.04
N PRO A 57 -0.47 10.94 -11.37
CA PRO A 57 -1.40 10.24 -12.26
C PRO A 57 -1.25 8.72 -12.23
N LYS A 58 -0.01 8.21 -12.12
CA LYS A 58 0.25 6.76 -12.04
C LYS A 58 -0.18 6.19 -10.69
N LEU A 59 -0.02 6.93 -9.59
CA LEU A 59 -0.54 6.54 -8.28
C LEU A 59 -2.08 6.43 -8.31
N GLN A 60 -2.76 7.41 -8.92
CA GLN A 60 -4.22 7.38 -9.06
C GLN A 60 -4.71 6.20 -9.88
N LEU A 61 -3.97 5.81 -10.93
CA LEU A 61 -4.25 4.60 -11.71
C LEU A 61 -4.19 3.35 -10.83
N VAL A 62 -3.08 3.16 -10.09
CA VAL A 62 -2.90 2.02 -9.18
C VAL A 62 -4.01 1.97 -8.12
N PHE A 63 -4.37 3.11 -7.51
CA PHE A 63 -5.46 3.16 -6.54
C PHE A 63 -6.81 2.77 -7.15
N SER A 64 -7.09 3.23 -8.36
CA SER A 64 -8.35 2.95 -9.05
C SER A 64 -8.46 1.48 -9.42
N GLU A 65 -7.39 0.89 -9.97
CA GLU A 65 -7.36 -0.54 -10.31
C GLU A 65 -7.43 -1.44 -9.07
N ALA A 66 -6.70 -1.11 -8.01
CA ALA A 66 -6.78 -1.83 -6.74
C ALA A 66 -8.21 -1.83 -6.17
N LYS A 67 -8.88 -0.66 -6.14
CA LYS A 67 -10.28 -0.55 -5.70
C LYS A 67 -11.28 -1.24 -6.62
N SER A 68 -10.97 -1.32 -7.91
CA SER A 68 -11.83 -2.03 -8.88
C SER A 68 -11.76 -3.53 -8.65
N ARG A 69 -10.57 -4.06 -8.36
CA ARG A 69 -10.36 -5.49 -8.08
C ARG A 69 -10.83 -5.91 -6.69
N TYR A 70 -10.55 -5.09 -5.68
CA TYR A 70 -10.83 -5.37 -4.27
C TYR A 70 -11.73 -4.27 -3.69
N PRO A 71 -13.06 -4.44 -3.71
CA PRO A 71 -14.01 -3.46 -3.17
C PRO A 71 -13.79 -3.15 -1.69
N VAL A 72 -13.24 -4.08 -0.90
CA VAL A 72 -12.86 -3.87 0.51
C VAL A 72 -11.94 -2.66 0.69
N LEU A 73 -11.11 -2.34 -0.30
CA LEU A 73 -10.23 -1.16 -0.25
C LEU A 73 -11.00 0.16 -0.24
N LYS A 74 -12.24 0.20 -0.76
CA LYS A 74 -13.09 1.39 -0.78
C LYS A 74 -13.56 1.80 0.62
N GLU A 75 -13.55 0.86 1.57
CA GLU A 75 -13.92 1.10 2.96
C GLU A 75 -12.88 1.94 3.70
N TYR A 76 -11.63 1.96 3.22
CA TYR A 76 -10.54 2.71 3.82
C TYR A 76 -10.48 4.15 3.29
N LYS A 77 -10.17 5.09 4.17
CA LYS A 77 -10.11 6.52 3.81
C LYS A 77 -8.81 6.83 3.04
N ASP A 78 -8.86 7.71 2.06
CA ASP A 78 -7.68 8.23 1.36
C ASP A 78 -6.77 7.14 0.76
N ASP A 79 -7.32 5.95 0.48
CA ASP A 79 -6.59 4.80 -0.06
C ASP A 79 -5.34 4.44 0.75
N TRP A 80 -5.38 4.68 2.08
CA TRP A 80 -4.18 4.58 2.93
C TRP A 80 -3.57 3.17 2.93
N VAL A 81 -4.40 2.13 2.80
CA VAL A 81 -3.97 0.72 2.75
C VAL A 81 -3.08 0.48 1.53
N VAL A 82 -3.54 0.89 0.35
CA VAL A 82 -2.77 0.76 -0.89
C VAL A 82 -1.52 1.62 -0.82
N SER A 83 -1.61 2.84 -0.28
CA SER A 83 -0.44 3.71 -0.09
C SER A 83 0.61 3.06 0.81
N ASP A 84 0.22 2.41 1.90
CA ASP A 84 1.17 1.76 2.80
C ASP A 84 1.82 0.53 2.17
N PHE A 85 1.07 -0.30 1.44
CA PHE A 85 1.65 -1.40 0.66
C PHE A 85 2.73 -0.92 -0.30
N LEU A 86 2.42 0.12 -1.06
CA LEU A 86 3.36 0.73 -2.01
C LEU A 86 4.55 1.36 -1.30
N ARG A 87 4.35 2.05 -0.16
CA ARG A 87 5.46 2.64 0.61
C ARG A 87 6.42 1.58 1.15
N VAL A 88 5.90 0.51 1.73
CA VAL A 88 6.73 -0.62 2.21
C VAL A 88 7.49 -1.24 1.06
N TYR A 89 6.80 -1.49 -0.06
CA TYR A 89 7.42 -2.09 -1.24
C TYR A 89 8.52 -1.20 -1.84
N LEU A 90 8.23 0.08 -2.12
CA LEU A 90 9.18 1.02 -2.72
C LEU A 90 10.39 1.29 -1.83
N LYS A 91 10.19 1.31 -0.50
CA LYS A 91 11.29 1.44 0.46
C LYS A 91 12.24 0.25 0.38
N ASN A 92 11.69 -0.97 0.33
CA ASN A 92 12.49 -2.18 0.22
C ASN A 92 13.15 -2.32 -1.16
N SER A 93 12.48 -1.89 -2.24
CA SER A 93 13.03 -1.98 -3.60
C SER A 93 14.10 -0.92 -3.90
N SER A 94 13.98 0.29 -3.34
CA SER A 94 14.98 1.38 -3.56
C SER A 94 16.28 1.18 -2.78
N THR A 95 16.32 0.23 -1.84
CA THR A 95 17.50 -0.07 -1.02
C THR A 95 18.35 -1.20 -1.64
N ARG A 96 17.95 -1.73 -2.80
CA ARG A 96 18.55 -2.88 -3.47
C ARG A 96 19.17 -2.47 -4.80
#